data_AF-A0A9X2T0G9-F1
#
_entry.id   AF-A0A9X2T0G9-F1
#
_cell.length_a   1.000
_cell.length_b   1.000
_cell.length_c   1.000
_cell.angle_alpha   90.00
_cell.angle_beta   90.00
_cell.angle_gamma   90.00
#
_symmetry.space_group_name_H-M   'P 1'
#
loop_
_entity.id
_entity.type
_entity.pdbx_description
1 polymer ?
#
loop_
_entity_poly.entity_id
_entity_poly.type
_entity_poly.pdbx_seq_one_letter_code
_entity_poly.pdbx_strand_id
1 'polypeptide(L)'
;MLKSSLHIFLSLIIVLNGMMYSVIQAEFFMNRKEITALFCINQDRPELKCNGKCELGRRLDQAQDQEDNQQDFAFEGLLLIYGMPVTAFNIIPFWTSIDPVFGDLDENKNMLPNAYDFFHPPQS
;
A
#
# COMPACT_ATOMS: atom_id res chain seq x y z
N MET A 1 6.13 0.75 31.46
CA MET A 1 4.72 0.79 31.02
C MET A 1 4.48 1.84 29.93
N LEU A 2 5.02 3.07 30.06
CA LEU A 2 4.88 4.15 29.06
C LEU A 2 5.33 3.76 27.63
N LYS A 3 6.45 3.05 27.49
CA LYS A 3 6.96 2.59 26.18
C LYS A 3 5.98 1.66 25.46
N SER A 4 5.39 0.71 26.19
CA SER A 4 4.42 -0.23 25.62
C SER A 4 3.12 0.46 25.22
N SER A 5 2.66 1.44 26.02
CA SER A 5 1.51 2.27 25.65
C SER A 5 1.78 3.10 24.38
N LEU A 6 2.99 3.67 24.22
CA LEU A 6 3.38 4.40 23.02
C LEU A 6 3.34 3.52 21.76
N HIS A 7 3.83 2.27 21.84
CA HIS A 7 3.78 1.36 20.69
C HIS A 7 2.34 1.01 20.29
N ILE A 8 1.47 0.78 21.27
CA ILE A 8 0.04 0.52 21.02
C ILE A 8 -0.60 1.74 20.35
N PHE A 9 -0.33 2.94 20.88
CA PHE A 9 -0.85 4.19 20.33
C PHE A 9 -0.38 4.45 18.89
N LEU A 10 0.92 4.26 18.63
CA LEU A 10 1.49 4.41 17.29
C LEU A 10 0.86 3.41 16.29
N SER A 11 0.75 2.14 16.70
CA SER A 11 0.12 1.09 15.89
C SER A 11 -1.35 1.43 15.58
N LEU A 12 -2.10 1.90 16.58
CA LEU A 12 -3.49 2.29 16.41
C LEU A 12 -3.63 3.44 15.41
N ILE A 13 -2.77 4.46 15.48
CA ILE A 13 -2.79 5.57 14.53
C ILE A 13 -2.59 5.07 13.10
N ILE A 14 -1.62 4.19 12.86
CA ILE A 14 -1.35 3.65 11.51
C ILE A 14 -2.59 2.95 10.96
N VAL A 15 -3.27 2.13 11.76
CA VAL A 15 -4.51 1.45 11.35
C VAL A 15 -5.63 2.45 11.06
N LEU A 16 -5.80 3.47 11.90
CA LEU A 16 -6.84 4.48 11.71
C LEU A 16 -6.65 5.30 10.43
N ASN A 17 -5.42 5.56 10.02
CA ASN A 17 -5.15 6.26 8.76
C ASN A 17 -5.65 5.45 7.54
N GLY A 18 -5.53 4.12 7.56
CA GLY A 18 -6.01 3.26 6.48
C GLY A 18 -7.54 3.08 6.40
N MET A 19 -8.29 3.59 7.39
CA MET A 19 -9.75 3.41 7.47
C MET A 19 -10.57 4.58 6.91
N MET A 20 -9.93 5.59 6.30
CA MET A 20 -10.59 6.82 5.84
C MET A 20 -11.80 6.53 4.92
N TYR A 21 -11.63 5.69 3.89
CA TYR A 21 -12.72 5.30 2.98
C TYR A 21 -13.87 4.56 3.69
N SER A 22 -13.55 3.75 4.70
CA SER A 22 -14.56 3.03 5.48
C SER A 22 -15.41 4.00 6.30
N VAL A 23 -14.79 5.04 6.87
CA VAL A 23 -15.49 6.09 7.61
C VAL A 23 -16.44 6.87 6.71
N ILE A 24 -15.99 7.27 5.51
CA ILE A 24 -16.82 7.98 4.52
C ILE A 24 -18.07 7.15 4.15
N GLN A 25 -17.88 5.85 3.92
CA GLN A 25 -19.00 4.96 3.61
C GLN A 25 -19.94 4.77 4.81
N ALA A 26 -19.40 4.60 6.01
CA ALA A 26 -20.22 4.46 7.22
C ALA A 26 -21.10 5.69 7.48
N GLU A 27 -20.52 6.89 7.37
CA GLU A 27 -21.26 8.15 7.47
C GLU A 27 -22.36 8.23 6.40
N PHE A 28 -22.05 7.85 5.16
CA PHE A 28 -23.03 7.81 4.09
C PHE A 28 -24.21 6.89 4.40
N PHE A 29 -23.97 5.68 4.91
CA PHE A 29 -25.05 4.76 5.23
C PHE A 29 -25.92 5.23 6.39
N MET A 30 -25.33 5.85 7.42
CA MET A 30 -26.09 6.42 8.54
C MET A 30 -26.95 7.60 8.11
N ASN A 31 -26.43 8.48 7.25
CA ASN A 31 -27.07 9.74 6.86
C ASN A 31 -27.69 9.71 5.46
N ARG A 32 -27.89 8.52 4.88
CA ARG A 32 -28.25 8.35 3.46
C ARG A 32 -29.51 9.12 3.04
N LYS A 33 -30.51 9.21 3.93
CA LYS A 33 -31.77 9.91 3.66
C LYS A 33 -31.55 11.41 3.47
N GLU A 34 -30.83 12.02 4.40
CA GLU A 34 -30.47 13.43 4.37
C GLU A 34 -29.58 13.73 3.15
N ILE A 35 -28.60 12.86 2.89
CA ILE A 35 -27.71 13.02 1.74
C ILE A 35 -28.48 13.00 0.42
N THR A 36 -29.44 12.08 0.29
CA THR A 36 -30.27 11.97 -0.91
C THR A 36 -31.21 13.17 -1.08
N ALA A 37 -31.70 13.74 0.03
CA ALA A 37 -32.59 14.90 0.00
C ALA A 37 -31.86 16.19 -0.37
N LEU A 38 -30.64 16.39 0.15
CA LEU A 38 -29.90 17.64 0.03
C LEU A 38 -28.87 17.67 -1.10
N PHE A 39 -28.23 16.54 -1.42
CA PHE A 39 -27.06 16.52 -2.32
C PHE A 39 -27.26 15.70 -3.61
N CYS A 40 -28.42 15.09 -3.82
CA CYS A 40 -28.65 14.37 -5.08
C CYS A 40 -28.94 15.34 -6.23
N ILE A 41 -28.03 15.37 -7.21
CA ILE A 41 -28.11 16.24 -8.39
C ILE A 41 -29.15 15.81 -9.43
N ASN A 42 -29.54 14.53 -9.43
CA ASN A 42 -30.45 13.93 -10.41
C ASN A 42 -31.77 13.54 -9.74
N GLN A 43 -32.35 14.45 -8.96
CA GLN A 43 -33.59 14.20 -8.21
C GLN A 43 -34.81 14.14 -9.15
N ASP A 44 -34.73 14.83 -10.29
CA ASP A 44 -35.69 14.87 -11.40
C ASP A 44 -35.61 13.63 -12.33
N ARG A 45 -34.56 12.82 -12.22
CA ARG A 45 -34.28 11.66 -13.10
C ARG A 45 -34.14 10.35 -12.30
N PRO A 46 -35.25 9.78 -11.80
CA PRO A 46 -35.22 8.57 -10.96
C PRO A 46 -34.64 7.34 -11.69
N GLU A 47 -34.68 7.31 -13.02
CA GLU A 47 -34.10 6.25 -13.86
C GLU A 47 -32.58 6.10 -13.68
N LEU A 48 -31.89 7.18 -13.29
CA LEU A 48 -30.43 7.20 -13.05
C LEU A 48 -30.04 6.62 -11.69
N LYS A 49 -31.01 6.30 -10.83
CA LYS A 49 -30.80 5.64 -9.52
C LYS A 49 -29.75 6.32 -8.63
N CYS A 50 -29.67 7.66 -8.64
CA CYS A 50 -28.75 8.47 -7.83
C CYS A 50 -28.72 8.00 -6.36
N ASN A 51 -29.83 8.10 -5.61
CA ASN A 51 -29.93 7.62 -4.22
C ASN A 51 -28.74 8.02 -3.31
N GLY A 52 -28.19 9.22 -3.52
CA GLY A 52 -27.00 9.75 -2.84
C GLY A 52 -25.65 9.21 -3.35
N LYS A 53 -25.63 8.26 -4.29
CA LYS A 53 -24.40 7.63 -4.80
C LYS A 53 -23.49 8.59 -5.57
N CYS A 54 -24.06 9.59 -6.25
CA CYS A 54 -23.26 10.61 -6.95
C CYS A 54 -22.39 11.40 -5.97
N GLU A 55 -22.98 11.80 -4.84
CA GLU A 55 -22.26 12.51 -3.77
C GLU A 55 -21.26 11.58 -3.06
N LEU A 56 -21.63 10.31 -2.82
CA LEU A 56 -20.70 9.32 -2.29
C LEU A 56 -19.46 9.15 -3.20
N GLY A 57 -19.68 8.97 -4.50
CA GLY A 57 -18.59 8.87 -5.48
C GLY A 57 -17.67 10.09 -5.41
N ARG A 58 -18.24 11.30 -5.47
CA ARG A 58 -17.48 12.55 -5.37
C ARG A 58 -16.61 12.63 -4.11
N ARG A 59 -17.12 12.20 -2.95
CA ARG A 59 -16.36 12.19 -1.68
C ARG A 59 -15.23 11.17 -1.69
N LEU A 60 -15.45 10.00 -2.29
CA LEU A 60 -14.42 8.97 -2.43
C LEU A 60 -13.32 9.43 -3.40
N ASP A 61 -13.69 10.02 -4.54
CA ASP A 61 -12.73 10.56 -5.51
C ASP A 61 -11.88 11.67 -4.87
N GLN A 62 -12.50 12.58 -4.11
CA GLN A 62 -11.76 13.63 -3.40
C GLN A 62 -10.80 13.07 -2.32
N ALA A 63 -11.18 11.99 -1.64
CA ALA A 63 -10.31 11.33 -0.68
C ALA A 63 -9.13 10.65 -1.38
N GLN A 64 -9.35 10.07 -2.56
CA GLN A 64 -8.30 9.49 -3.40
C GLN A 64 -7.32 10.53 -3.91
N ASP A 65 -7.81 11.66 -4.44
CA ASP A 65 -6.96 12.76 -4.89
C ASP A 65 -6.08 13.30 -3.74
N GLN A 66 -6.61 13.33 -2.51
CA GLN A 66 -5.82 13.73 -1.33
C GLN A 66 -4.73 12.71 -0.98
N GLU A 67 -5.02 11.41 -1.05
CA GLU A 67 -4.02 10.36 -0.83
C GLU A 67 -2.91 10.40 -1.88
N ASP A 68 -3.26 10.56 -3.17
CA ASP A 68 -2.29 10.63 -4.26
C ASP A 68 -1.36 11.84 -4.11
N ASN A 69 -1.91 13.03 -3.82
CA ASN A 69 -1.09 14.22 -3.55
C ASN A 69 -0.21 14.05 -2.30
N GLN A 70 -0.65 13.30 -1.27
CA GLN A 70 0.18 13.03 -0.08
C GLN A 70 1.35 12.07 -0.38
N GLN A 71 1.19 11.14 -1.32
CA GLN A 71 2.26 10.22 -1.72
C GLN A 71 3.42 10.95 -2.40
N ASP A 72 3.14 11.99 -3.18
CA ASP A 72 4.18 12.80 -3.85
C ASP A 72 5.13 13.47 -2.83
N PHE A 73 4.59 14.02 -1.73
CA PHE A 73 5.42 14.61 -0.66
C PHE A 73 6.29 13.57 0.07
N ALA A 74 5.80 12.33 0.22
CA ALA A 74 6.55 11.25 0.87
C ALA A 74 7.73 10.76 0.01
N PHE A 75 7.55 10.69 -1.31
CA PHE A 75 8.61 10.31 -2.25
C PHE A 75 9.68 11.38 -2.37
N GLU A 76 9.29 12.66 -2.41
CA GLU A 76 10.22 13.79 -2.46
C GLU A 76 11.12 13.87 -1.21
N GLY A 77 10.55 13.60 -0.02
CA GLY A 77 11.31 13.46 1.22
C GLY A 77 12.28 12.26 1.23
N LEU A 78 11.89 11.13 0.64
CA LEU A 78 12.75 9.94 0.54
C LEU A 78 13.97 10.18 -0.36
N LEU A 79 13.77 10.89 -1.49
CA LEU A 79 14.83 11.21 -2.44
C LEU A 79 15.89 12.14 -1.83
N LEU A 80 15.47 13.05 -0.94
CA LEU A 80 16.36 13.92 -0.15
C LEU A 80 17.19 13.13 0.88
N ILE A 81 16.61 12.11 1.50
CA ILE A 81 17.30 11.27 2.50
C ILE A 81 18.28 10.30 1.83
N TYR A 82 17.91 9.73 0.68
CA TYR A 82 18.72 8.75 -0.05
C TYR A 82 19.69 9.36 -1.08
N GLY A 83 19.51 10.64 -1.44
CA GLY A 83 20.38 11.37 -2.38
C GLY A 83 21.70 11.86 -1.77
N MET A 84 21.88 11.74 -0.45
CA MET A 84 23.16 12.01 0.19
C MET A 84 24.11 10.83 -0.06
N PRO A 85 25.29 11.02 -0.69
CA PRO A 85 26.24 9.94 -0.87
C PRO A 85 26.73 9.50 0.52
N VAL A 86 26.29 8.32 0.97
CA VAL A 86 26.81 7.68 2.17
C VAL A 86 28.29 7.41 1.92
N THR A 87 29.15 8.29 2.43
CA THR A 87 30.59 8.12 2.28
C THR A 87 31.02 6.90 3.09
N ALA A 88 31.28 5.80 2.37
CA ALA A 88 32.06 4.62 2.76
C ALA A 88 31.60 3.92 4.05
N PHE A 89 30.55 3.10 3.95
CA PHE A 89 30.33 2.02 4.90
C PHE A 89 31.23 0.83 4.51
N ASN A 90 32.29 0.57 5.29
CA ASN A 90 33.10 -0.63 5.13
C ASN A 90 32.29 -1.81 5.69
N ILE A 91 31.53 -2.48 4.81
CA ILE A 91 30.90 -3.77 5.12
C ILE A 91 32.00 -4.81 5.28
N ILE A 92 32.36 -5.11 6.53
CA ILE A 92 33.18 -6.28 6.85
C ILE A 92 32.30 -7.50 6.53
N PRO A 93 32.68 -8.37 5.57
CA PRO A 93 31.87 -9.51 5.21
C PRO A 93 31.90 -10.53 6.36
N PHE A 94 30.87 -10.49 7.22
CA PHE A 94 30.66 -11.45 8.31
C PHE A 94 30.37 -12.89 7.81
N TRP A 95 30.12 -13.04 6.50
CA TRP A 95 29.73 -14.29 5.84
C TRP A 95 30.86 -15.32 5.72
N THR A 96 32.10 -14.97 6.06
CA THR A 96 33.25 -15.90 5.93
C THR A 96 33.33 -16.97 7.01
N SER A 97 32.36 -17.09 7.91
CA SER A 97 32.34 -18.11 8.97
C SER A 97 31.05 -18.93 9.08
N ILE A 98 30.25 -18.99 8.01
CA ILE A 98 29.14 -19.96 7.97
C ILE A 98 29.71 -21.31 7.53
N ASP A 99 29.86 -22.25 8.46
CA ASP A 99 30.15 -23.65 8.14
C ASP A 99 29.06 -24.22 7.22
N PRO A 100 29.42 -24.94 6.13
CA PRO A 100 28.47 -25.44 5.16
C PRO A 100 27.70 -26.64 5.73
N VAL A 101 26.52 -26.40 6.31
CA VAL A 101 25.58 -27.48 6.71
C VAL A 101 24.60 -27.83 5.59
N PHE A 102 24.69 -27.20 4.42
CA PHE A 102 23.81 -27.54 3.29
C PHE A 102 24.58 -27.74 1.99
N GLY A 103 24.64 -29.00 1.58
CA GLY A 103 24.67 -29.45 0.19
C GLY A 103 26.02 -29.38 -0.50
N ASP A 104 26.49 -30.53 -1.01
CA ASP A 104 27.49 -30.60 -2.07
C ASP A 104 27.15 -29.61 -3.18
N LEU A 105 27.97 -28.56 -3.32
CA LEU A 105 28.04 -27.82 -4.56
C LEU A 105 28.91 -28.66 -5.49
N ASP A 106 28.24 -29.45 -6.32
CA ASP A 106 28.83 -30.19 -7.43
C ASP A 106 29.73 -29.22 -8.24
N GLU A 107 31.02 -29.52 -8.22
CA GLU A 107 32.09 -28.66 -8.71
C GLU A 107 32.18 -28.72 -10.25
N ASN A 108 31.08 -28.48 -10.96
CA ASN A 108 31.09 -28.42 -12.42
C ASN A 108 30.88 -26.99 -12.92
N LYS A 109 31.99 -26.24 -13.01
CA LYS A 109 32.06 -24.83 -13.45
C LYS A 109 31.58 -24.55 -14.88
N ASN A 110 31.04 -25.53 -15.62
CA ASN A 110 30.71 -25.37 -17.05
C ASN A 110 29.24 -25.61 -17.42
N MET A 111 28.31 -25.71 -16.47
CA MET A 111 26.90 -25.89 -16.79
C MET A 111 26.07 -24.68 -16.34
N LEU A 112 26.00 -23.67 -17.21
CA LEU A 112 24.97 -22.64 -17.09
C LEU A 112 23.60 -23.32 -17.22
N PRO A 113 22.65 -23.12 -16.28
CA PRO A 113 21.29 -23.57 -16.48
C PRO A 113 20.72 -22.82 -17.69
N ASN A 114 20.26 -23.56 -18.70
CA ASN A 114 19.60 -22.97 -19.86
C ASN A 114 18.39 -22.16 -19.40
N ALA A 115 18.28 -20.90 -19.87
CA ALA A 115 17.22 -19.96 -19.51
C ALA A 115 15.80 -20.37 -19.96
N TYR A 116 15.63 -21.59 -20.48
CA TYR A 116 14.38 -22.10 -21.03
C TYR A 116 13.61 -23.02 -20.08
N ASP A 117 14.16 -23.34 -18.89
CA ASP A 117 13.48 -24.20 -17.91
C ASP A 117 12.58 -23.42 -16.94
N PHE A 118 12.04 -22.29 -17.41
CA PHE A 118 11.01 -21.55 -16.72
C PHE A 118 9.68 -22.29 -16.89
N PHE A 119 9.26 -23.02 -15.86
CA PHE A 119 7.94 -23.64 -15.66
C PHE A 119 6.91 -23.37 -16.77
N HIS A 120 6.64 -24.37 -17.61
CA HIS A 120 5.52 -24.34 -18.55
C HIS A 120 4.37 -25.21 -18.02
N PRO A 121 3.10 -24.75 -18.12
CA PRO A 121 1.95 -25.54 -17.70
C PRO A 121 1.77 -26.79 -18.58
N PRO A 122 1.12 -27.85 -18.05
CA PRO A 122 0.91 -29.09 -18.78
C PRO A 122 0.07 -28.85 -20.05
N GLN A 123 0.56 -29.33 -21.19
CA GLN A 123 -0.18 -29.29 -22.44
C GLN A 123 -0.99 -30.58 -22.59
N SER A 124 -2.26 -30.42 -22.96
CA SER A 124 -3.27 -31.48 -23.10
C SER A 124 -2.92 -32.52 -24.16
#